data_AF-U1PBS3-F1
#
_entry.id   AF-U1PBS3-F1
#
_cell.length_a   1.000
_cell.length_b   1.000
_cell.length_c   1.000
_cell.angle_alpha   90.00
_cell.angle_beta   90.00
_cell.angle_gamma   90.00
#
_symmetry.space_group_name_H-M   'P 1'
#
loop_
_entity.id
_entity.type
_entity.pdbx_description
1 polymer ?
#
loop_
_entity_poly.entity_id
_entity_poly.type
_entity_poly.pdbx_seq_one_letter_code
_entity_poly.pdbx_strand_id
1 'polypeptide(L)'
;MSSNSQTRLSAYFPDRQPTWTEVVIGVLIGIDIGPNVLPPASLSWPAAVTGFLAFSVALGPGANSSFGQQIGQWWRGIGVTRGIGAIVLFAVTAGVVTRFDAVPNALIVDAATGGLLATLLYLIAYIVRARGVSGWKDNSKSAE
;
A
#
# COMPACT_ATOMS: atom_id res chain seq x y z
N MET A 1 -1.22 -17.17 -26.82
CA MET A 1 -1.96 -17.04 -25.54
C MET A 1 -1.23 -16.18 -24.47
N SER A 2 -0.18 -15.43 -24.82
CA SER A 2 0.61 -14.65 -23.83
C SER A 2 0.16 -13.19 -23.63
N SER A 3 -0.72 -12.66 -24.48
CA SER A 3 -1.07 -11.22 -24.47
C SER A 3 -1.92 -10.82 -23.28
N ASN A 4 -2.99 -11.58 -22.96
CA ASN A 4 -3.96 -11.19 -21.93
C ASN A 4 -3.39 -11.16 -20.51
N SER A 5 -2.44 -12.04 -20.19
CA SER A 5 -1.80 -12.07 -18.87
C SER A 5 -0.86 -10.89 -18.69
N GLN A 6 -0.11 -10.50 -19.73
CA GLN A 6 0.75 -9.33 -19.71
C GLN A 6 -0.05 -8.04 -19.50
N THR A 7 -1.18 -7.84 -20.21
CA THR A 7 -2.01 -6.63 -20.07
C THR A 7 -2.62 -6.47 -18.68
N ARG A 8 -3.04 -7.59 -18.05
CA ARG A 8 -3.58 -7.55 -16.68
C ARG A 8 -2.51 -7.26 -15.63
N LEU A 9 -1.30 -7.69 -15.91
CA LEU A 9 -0.15 -7.56 -15.02
C LEU A 9 0.49 -6.17 -15.09
N SER A 10 0.55 -5.53 -16.25
CA SER A 10 0.94 -4.12 -16.39
C SER A 10 -0.14 -3.17 -15.86
N ALA A 11 -1.40 -3.60 -15.84
CA ALA A 11 -2.49 -2.88 -15.16
C ALA A 11 -2.46 -2.99 -13.63
N TYR A 12 -1.49 -3.67 -13.03
CA TYR A 12 -1.38 -3.84 -11.58
C TYR A 12 -0.02 -3.39 -11.02
N PHE A 13 1.05 -3.57 -11.81
CA PHE A 13 2.40 -3.18 -11.43
C PHE A 13 2.90 -2.06 -12.34
N PRO A 14 3.47 -0.98 -11.77
CA PRO A 14 4.02 0.09 -12.58
C PRO A 14 5.26 -0.37 -13.36
N ASP A 15 5.42 0.13 -14.59
CA ASP A 15 6.54 -0.22 -15.50
C ASP A 15 7.89 0.42 -15.11
N ARG A 16 7.99 0.98 -13.89
CA ARG A 16 9.24 1.51 -13.31
C ARG A 16 9.86 0.51 -12.34
N GLN A 17 11.13 0.66 -12.00
CA GLN A 17 11.73 -0.11 -10.91
C GLN A 17 11.30 0.43 -9.53
N PRO A 18 11.13 -0.44 -8.52
CA PRO A 18 10.85 -0.01 -7.16
C PRO A 18 11.96 0.89 -6.61
N THR A 19 11.58 1.88 -5.83
CA THR A 19 12.48 2.85 -5.20
C THR A 19 12.88 2.40 -3.79
N TRP A 20 14.02 2.90 -3.28
CA TRP A 20 14.43 2.66 -1.89
C TRP A 20 13.39 3.14 -0.87
N THR A 21 12.66 4.20 -1.17
CA THR A 21 11.55 4.67 -0.32
C THR A 21 10.44 3.62 -0.21
N GLU A 22 10.06 2.99 -1.33
CA GLU A 22 9.05 1.91 -1.34
C GLU A 22 9.54 0.69 -0.54
N VAL A 23 10.85 0.37 -0.57
CA VAL A 23 11.46 -0.68 0.25
C VAL A 23 11.39 -0.34 1.74
N VAL A 24 11.78 0.87 2.14
CA VAL A 24 11.73 1.33 3.54
C VAL A 24 10.30 1.31 4.07
N ILE A 25 9.33 1.77 3.27
CA ILE A 25 7.90 1.69 3.62
C ILE A 25 7.48 0.24 3.85
N GLY A 26 7.85 -0.69 2.97
CA GLY A 26 7.57 -2.11 3.14
C GLY A 26 8.14 -2.68 4.45
N VAL A 27 9.38 -2.32 4.80
CA VAL A 27 10.02 -2.74 6.05
C VAL A 27 9.27 -2.18 7.27
N LEU A 28 8.94 -0.89 7.26
CA LEU A 28 8.19 -0.25 8.35
C LEU A 28 6.82 -0.90 8.56
N ILE A 29 6.11 -1.19 7.47
CA ILE A 29 4.84 -1.92 7.50
C ILE A 29 5.04 -3.33 8.11
N GLY A 30 6.10 -4.03 7.72
CA GLY A 30 6.41 -5.35 8.29
C GLY A 30 6.67 -5.31 9.81
N ILE A 31 7.36 -4.28 10.30
CA ILE A 31 7.62 -4.07 11.73
C ILE A 31 6.32 -3.77 12.50
N ASP A 32 5.40 -3.00 11.91
CA ASP A 32 4.13 -2.61 12.54
C ASP A 32 3.13 -3.78 12.61
N ILE A 33 3.03 -4.58 11.54
CA ILE A 33 2.11 -5.71 11.45
C ILE A 33 2.63 -6.94 12.20
N GLY A 34 3.94 -7.19 12.17
CA GLY A 34 4.56 -8.42 12.69
C GLY A 34 4.11 -8.78 14.12
N PRO A 35 4.15 -7.85 15.10
CA PRO A 35 3.71 -8.11 16.47
C PRO A 35 2.20 -8.35 16.61
N ASN A 36 1.39 -7.73 15.74
CA ASN A 36 -0.07 -7.66 15.87
C ASN A 36 -0.82 -8.82 15.18
N VAL A 37 -0.21 -9.46 14.18
CA VAL A 37 -0.84 -10.58 13.44
C VAL A 37 -0.50 -11.95 14.05
N LEU A 38 0.54 -12.02 14.89
CA LEU A 38 0.97 -13.26 15.53
C LEU A 38 0.06 -13.76 16.68
N PRO A 39 -0.75 -12.92 17.37
CA PRO A 39 -1.80 -13.38 18.28
C PRO A 39 -3.17 -13.42 17.56
N PRO A 40 -3.65 -14.59 17.08
CA PRO A 40 -4.91 -14.70 16.32
C PRO A 40 -6.19 -14.46 17.14
N ALA A 41 -6.10 -14.26 18.45
CA ALA A 41 -7.25 -14.23 19.35
C ALA A 41 -8.03 -12.90 19.38
N SER A 42 -7.45 -11.80 18.86
CA SER A 42 -8.05 -10.46 18.94
C SER A 42 -8.44 -9.85 17.58
N LEU A 43 -8.20 -10.56 16.47
CA LEU A 43 -8.39 -10.01 15.13
C LEU A 43 -9.75 -10.39 14.55
N SER A 44 -10.56 -9.40 14.19
CA SER A 44 -11.77 -9.60 13.39
C SER A 44 -11.39 -9.93 11.94
N TRP A 45 -11.33 -11.23 11.63
CA TRP A 45 -11.07 -11.73 10.28
C TRP A 45 -11.93 -11.10 9.18
N PRO A 46 -13.26 -10.88 9.37
CA PRO A 46 -14.06 -10.20 8.35
C PRO A 46 -13.60 -8.77 8.06
N ALA A 47 -13.23 -8.01 9.11
CA ALA A 47 -12.73 -6.65 8.95
C ALA A 47 -11.36 -6.63 8.26
N ALA A 48 -10.45 -7.51 8.70
CA ALA A 48 -9.12 -7.66 8.09
C ALA A 48 -9.21 -8.04 6.61
N VAL A 49 -10.04 -9.01 6.24
CA VAL A 49 -10.25 -9.39 4.83
C VAL A 49 -10.85 -8.23 4.02
N THR A 50 -11.79 -7.49 4.60
CA THR A 50 -12.42 -6.33 3.93
C THR A 50 -11.38 -5.24 3.65
N GLY A 51 -10.56 -4.89 4.64
CA GLY A 51 -9.48 -3.93 4.49
C GLY A 51 -8.43 -4.39 3.47
N PHE A 52 -8.06 -5.67 3.51
CA PHE A 52 -7.16 -6.28 2.55
C PHE A 52 -7.65 -6.15 1.10
N LEU A 53 -8.93 -6.48 0.86
CA LEU A 53 -9.53 -6.39 -0.47
C LEU A 53 -9.64 -4.95 -0.93
N ALA A 54 -10.07 -4.03 -0.06
CA ALA A 54 -10.18 -2.62 -0.37
C ALA A 54 -8.83 -2.02 -0.81
N PHE A 55 -7.75 -2.32 -0.07
CA PHE A 55 -6.41 -1.86 -0.42
C PHE A 55 -5.86 -2.56 -1.66
N SER A 56 -6.12 -3.86 -1.86
CA SER A 56 -5.71 -4.57 -3.08
C SER A 56 -6.38 -3.99 -4.32
N VAL A 57 -7.65 -3.63 -4.24
CA VAL A 57 -8.35 -2.94 -5.33
C VAL A 57 -7.77 -1.53 -5.51
N ALA A 58 -7.56 -0.78 -4.43
CA ALA A 58 -7.01 0.58 -4.50
C ALA A 58 -5.59 0.61 -5.10
N LEU A 59 -4.72 -0.31 -4.72
CA LEU A 59 -3.32 -0.37 -5.18
C LEU A 59 -3.17 -0.88 -6.61
N GLY A 60 -4.08 -1.74 -7.08
CA GLY A 60 -4.04 -2.30 -8.43
C GLY A 60 -4.95 -1.57 -9.41
N PRO A 61 -6.16 -2.10 -9.70
CA PRO A 61 -7.06 -1.54 -10.70
C PRO A 61 -7.58 -0.15 -10.33
N GLY A 62 -7.75 0.14 -9.04
CA GLY A 62 -8.20 1.44 -8.54
C GLY A 62 -7.20 2.56 -8.85
N ALA A 63 -5.91 2.31 -8.64
CA ALA A 63 -4.84 3.26 -8.97
C ALA A 63 -4.76 3.56 -10.48
N ASN A 64 -5.09 2.57 -11.32
CA ASN A 64 -5.09 2.71 -12.78
C ASN A 64 -6.43 3.20 -13.37
N SER A 65 -7.44 3.41 -12.53
CA SER A 65 -8.70 4.03 -12.95
C SER A 65 -8.54 5.54 -13.19
N SER A 66 -9.45 6.13 -13.99
CA SER A 66 -9.51 7.59 -14.19
C SER A 66 -9.60 8.36 -12.87
N PHE A 67 -10.30 7.79 -11.89
CA PHE A 67 -10.41 8.35 -10.54
C PHE A 67 -9.07 8.32 -9.78
N GLY A 68 -8.35 7.20 -9.83
CA GLY A 68 -7.01 7.08 -9.24
C GLY A 68 -5.99 8.04 -9.87
N GLN A 69 -6.04 8.19 -11.20
CA GLN A 69 -5.20 9.16 -11.91
C GLN A 69 -5.54 10.61 -11.53
N GLN A 70 -6.83 10.94 -11.39
CA GLN A 70 -7.27 12.27 -10.98
C GLN A 70 -6.84 12.60 -9.55
N ILE A 71 -6.97 11.65 -8.61
CA ILE A 71 -6.46 11.79 -7.25
C ILE A 71 -4.94 11.96 -7.25
N GLY A 72 -4.22 11.14 -8.03
CA GLY A 72 -2.77 11.22 -8.13
C GLY A 72 -2.29 12.56 -8.71
N GLN A 73 -2.98 13.10 -9.72
CA GLN A 73 -2.71 14.42 -10.28
C GLN A 73 -3.03 15.54 -9.29
N TRP A 74 -4.15 15.43 -8.57
CA TRP A 74 -4.52 16.36 -7.50
C TRP A 74 -3.42 16.40 -6.43
N TRP A 75 -2.99 15.26 -5.90
CA TRP A 75 -1.90 15.18 -4.93
C TRP A 75 -0.57 15.75 -5.44
N ARG A 76 -0.20 15.46 -6.70
CA ARG A 76 1.01 16.04 -7.31
C ARG A 76 0.92 17.56 -7.47
N GLY A 77 -0.28 18.09 -7.74
CA GLY A 77 -0.51 19.53 -7.92
C GLY A 77 -0.58 20.34 -6.62
N ILE A 78 -0.82 19.70 -5.49
CA ILE A 78 -1.04 20.36 -4.20
C ILE A 78 0.27 20.81 -3.53
N GLY A 79 1.39 20.16 -3.86
CA GLY A 79 2.68 20.41 -3.22
C GLY A 79 2.76 19.92 -1.77
N VAL A 80 3.98 19.80 -1.24
CA VAL A 80 4.25 19.14 0.05
C VAL A 80 3.48 19.78 1.22
N THR A 81 3.44 21.11 1.30
CA THR A 81 2.84 21.84 2.43
C THR A 81 1.33 21.63 2.55
N ARG A 82 0.60 21.68 1.43
CA ARG A 82 -0.86 21.44 1.45
C ARG A 82 -1.16 19.94 1.52
N GLY A 83 -0.26 19.09 1.06
CA GLY A 83 -0.34 17.65 1.26
C GLY A 83 -0.30 17.27 2.74
N ILE A 84 0.59 17.90 3.52
CA ILE A 84 0.61 17.76 4.99
C ILE A 84 -0.74 18.20 5.58
N GLY A 85 -1.30 19.32 5.12
CA GLY A 85 -2.63 19.77 5.56
C GLY A 85 -3.74 18.75 5.29
N ALA A 86 -3.74 18.11 4.12
CA ALA A 86 -4.69 17.05 3.79
C ALA A 86 -4.50 15.80 4.67
N ILE A 87 -3.25 15.41 4.96
CA ILE A 87 -2.94 14.29 5.87
C ILE A 87 -3.42 14.63 7.29
N VAL A 88 -3.15 15.83 7.79
CA VAL A 88 -3.59 16.27 9.12
C VAL A 88 -5.12 16.30 9.20
N LEU A 89 -5.79 16.84 8.17
CA LEU A 89 -7.24 16.86 8.11
C LEU A 89 -7.83 15.45 8.11
N PHE A 90 -7.24 14.54 7.35
CA PHE A 90 -7.63 13.12 7.34
C PHE A 90 -7.43 12.49 8.72
N ALA A 91 -6.28 12.70 9.36
CA ALA A 91 -5.97 12.17 10.69
C ALA A 91 -6.93 12.70 11.76
N VAL A 92 -7.25 14.01 11.73
CA VAL A 92 -8.23 14.62 12.63
C VAL A 92 -9.63 14.04 12.39
N THR A 93 -10.06 13.95 11.13
CA THR A 93 -11.37 13.39 10.79
C THR A 93 -11.47 11.94 11.23
N ALA A 94 -10.46 11.13 10.95
CA ALA A 94 -10.39 9.73 11.40
C ALA A 94 -10.43 9.64 12.94
N GLY A 95 -9.66 10.49 13.63
CA GLY A 95 -9.65 10.57 15.08
C GLY A 95 -10.97 11.02 15.70
N VAL A 96 -11.78 11.80 14.97
CA VAL A 96 -13.13 12.18 15.38
C VAL A 96 -14.11 11.03 15.12
N VAL A 97 -14.02 10.36 13.97
CA VAL A 97 -14.87 9.20 13.62
C VAL A 97 -14.70 8.06 14.62
N THR A 98 -13.49 7.79 15.10
CA THR A 98 -13.21 6.75 16.09
C THR A 98 -13.76 7.06 17.49
N ARG A 99 -14.24 8.29 17.74
CA ARG A 99 -14.90 8.68 19.00
C ARG A 99 -16.39 8.39 19.02
N PHE A 100 -17.00 8.02 17.89
CA PHE A 100 -18.40 7.64 17.85
C PHE A 100 -18.55 6.15 18.20
N ASP A 101 -19.37 5.84 19.20
CA ASP A 101 -19.71 4.45 19.61
C ASP A 101 -20.34 3.61 18.48
N ALA A 102 -20.81 4.26 17.41
CA ALA A 102 -21.34 3.61 16.23
C ALA A 102 -20.29 2.81 15.43
N VAL A 103 -18.99 3.10 15.59
CA VAL A 103 -17.92 2.41 14.85
C VAL A 103 -16.93 1.81 15.84
N PRO A 104 -16.96 0.48 16.06
CA PRO A 104 -16.01 -0.19 16.94
C PRO A 104 -14.59 0.06 16.45
N ASN A 105 -13.79 0.76 17.26
CA ASN A 105 -12.40 1.10 16.93
C ASN A 105 -11.58 -0.15 16.58
N ALA A 106 -11.87 -1.29 17.21
CA ALA A 106 -11.28 -2.58 16.89
C ALA A 106 -11.48 -2.99 15.42
N LEU A 107 -12.66 -2.76 14.83
CA LEU A 107 -12.92 -3.10 13.43
C LEU A 107 -12.13 -2.21 12.46
N ILE A 108 -11.93 -0.93 12.80
CA ILE A 108 -11.11 -0.02 11.99
C ILE A 108 -9.65 -0.48 12.02
N VAL A 109 -9.14 -0.81 13.22
CA VAL A 109 -7.77 -1.29 13.40
C VAL A 109 -7.57 -2.59 12.63
N ASP A 110 -8.49 -3.56 12.76
CA ASP A 110 -8.40 -4.84 12.06
C ASP A 110 -8.43 -4.68 10.54
N ALA A 111 -9.29 -3.79 10.02
CA ALA A 111 -9.34 -3.45 8.60
C ALA A 111 -8.05 -2.76 8.14
N ALA A 112 -7.49 -1.84 8.93
CA ALA A 112 -6.22 -1.20 8.64
C ALA A 112 -5.08 -2.22 8.59
N THR A 113 -5.02 -3.16 9.54
CA THR A 113 -4.04 -4.26 9.53
C THR A 113 -4.15 -5.10 8.27
N GLY A 114 -5.36 -5.45 7.84
CA GLY A 114 -5.59 -6.14 6.57
C GLY A 114 -5.12 -5.35 5.35
N GLY A 115 -5.37 -4.03 5.32
CA GLY A 115 -4.93 -3.14 4.25
C GLY A 115 -3.41 -2.96 4.19
N LEU A 116 -2.76 -2.87 5.35
CA LEU A 116 -1.31 -2.82 5.46
C LEU A 116 -0.68 -4.14 4.98
N LEU A 117 -1.30 -5.29 5.30
CA LEU A 117 -0.85 -6.60 4.80
C LEU A 117 -0.95 -6.70 3.27
N ALA A 118 -2.05 -6.20 2.68
CA ALA A 118 -2.20 -6.10 1.22
C ALA A 118 -1.08 -5.25 0.61
N THR A 119 -0.76 -4.12 1.25
CA THR A 119 0.31 -3.22 0.82
C THR A 119 1.68 -3.89 0.89
N LEU A 120 1.95 -4.63 1.95
CA LEU A 120 3.20 -5.37 2.12
C LEU A 120 3.36 -6.44 1.04
N LEU A 121 2.32 -7.26 0.81
CA LEU A 121 2.33 -8.30 -0.23
C LEU A 121 2.44 -7.71 -1.63
N TYR A 122 1.79 -6.58 -1.89
CA TYR A 122 1.95 -5.83 -3.13
C TYR A 122 3.40 -5.41 -3.36
N LEU A 123 4.06 -4.83 -2.34
CA LEU A 123 5.45 -4.40 -2.42
C LEU A 123 6.40 -5.58 -2.63
N ILE A 124 6.20 -6.69 -1.93
CA ILE A 124 6.99 -7.92 -2.11
C ILE A 124 6.84 -8.42 -3.55
N ALA A 125 5.60 -8.54 -4.05
CA ALA A 125 5.34 -8.98 -5.41
C ALA A 125 5.97 -8.03 -6.45
N TYR A 126 5.92 -6.72 -6.20
CA TYR A 126 6.51 -5.71 -7.07
C TYR A 126 8.04 -5.81 -7.11
N ILE A 127 8.70 -5.99 -5.96
CA ILE A 127 10.16 -6.16 -5.87
C ILE A 127 10.61 -7.46 -6.53
N VAL A 128 9.94 -8.58 -6.24
CA VAL A 128 10.24 -9.90 -6.84
C VAL A 128 10.10 -9.84 -8.37
N ARG A 129 9.08 -9.15 -8.87
CA ARG A 129 8.88 -8.98 -10.31
C ARG A 129 9.92 -8.07 -10.95
N ALA A 130 10.22 -6.94 -10.33
CA ALA A 130 11.16 -5.98 -10.88
C ALA A 130 12.61 -6.50 -10.89
N ARG A 131 12.90 -7.54 -10.07
CA ARG A 131 14.22 -8.19 -9.94
C ARG A 131 15.37 -7.21 -9.64
N GLY A 132 15.04 -6.03 -9.11
CA GLY A 132 16.01 -4.97 -8.83
C GLY A 132 15.32 -3.74 -8.24
N VAL A 133 16.07 -2.96 -7.48
CA VAL A 133 15.65 -1.69 -6.88
C VAL A 133 16.39 -0.58 -7.62
N SER A 134 15.68 0.51 -7.93
CA SER A 134 16.24 1.69 -8.56
C SER A 134 17.47 2.19 -7.78
N GLY A 135 18.62 2.23 -8.47
CA GLY A 135 19.90 2.64 -7.88
C GLY A 135 20.79 1.50 -7.38
N TRP A 136 20.35 0.23 -7.44
CA TRP A 136 21.22 -0.91 -7.24
C TRP A 136 22.16 -1.04 -8.45
N LYS A 137 23.36 -0.45 -8.36
CA LYS A 137 24.44 -0.78 -9.28
C LYS A 137 24.79 -2.25 -9.07
N ASP A 138 24.60 -3.03 -10.12
CA ASP A 138 25.02 -4.42 -10.18
C ASP A 138 26.56 -4.44 -10.11
N ASN A 139 27.12 -4.49 -8.89
CA ASN A 139 28.56 -4.58 -8.62
C ASN A 139 29.14 -5.95 -9.03
N SER A 140 28.42 -6.75 -9.80
CA SER A 140 28.81 -8.11 -10.21
C SER A 140 29.74 -8.14 -11.44
N LYS A 141 30.12 -7.00 -12.03
CA LYS A 141 31.07 -6.92 -13.16
C LYS A 141 32.40 -6.23 -12.82
N SER A 142 32.99 -6.53 -11.68
CA SER A 142 34.32 -6.01 -11.31
C SER A 142 35.26 -7.10 -10.79
N ALA A 143 35.09 -8.32 -11.28
CA ALA A 143 36.04 -9.41 -11.10
C ALA A 143 36.27 -10.08 -12.46
N GLU A 144 36.87 -9.32 -13.39
CA GLU A 144 37.65 -9.85 -14.51
C GLU A 144 39.11 -9.49 -14.28
#